data_AF-A0A960S1Q4-F1
#
_entry.id   AF-A0A960S1Q4-F1
#
_cell.length_a   1.000
_cell.length_b   1.000
_cell.length_c   1.000
_cell.angle_alpha   90.00
_cell.angle_beta   90.00
_cell.angle_gamma   90.00
#
_symmetry.space_group_name_H-M   'P 1'
#
loop_
_entity.id
_entity.type
_entity.pdbx_description
1 polymer ?
#
loop_
_entity_poly.entity_id
_entity_poly.type
_entity_poly.pdbx_seq_one_letter_code
_entity_poly.pdbx_strand_id
1 'polypeptide(L)'
;MLENYQSGKTLHKVNMHPEILLRAFFRKIQKGERLNYPGIFAPFDFTKGAIGKLFCSRTIKTLLFAATITAPLVLTSGCSIQEKIAAEASQIKTRASSARDRLLFRKVSKKISGGEIASAREDLEGFILPSYRHRAEILLAKEKYKTSVQESLEDIEKIEDSVWEIESPSLRSHVLLDLIEFFIVVHRDIPKAKQTLVETEKTIFLIRDETLQHRMAALLKLKEKYNHLLIRGPLITQGDEE
;
A
#
# COMPACT_ATOMS: atom_id res chain seq x y z
N MET A 1 -26.21 64.00 29.56
CA MET A 1 -25.40 63.05 30.35
C MET A 1 -25.55 61.68 29.73
N LEU A 2 -24.48 61.15 29.12
CA LEU A 2 -24.16 59.73 29.06
C LEU A 2 -22.76 59.59 28.47
N GLU A 3 -21.96 58.81 29.19
CA GLU A 3 -20.51 58.80 29.22
C GLU A 3 -19.85 57.99 28.11
N ASN A 4 -18.58 58.30 27.91
CA ASN A 4 -17.58 57.56 27.15
C ASN A 4 -17.49 56.07 27.54
N TYR A 5 -17.30 55.20 26.54
CA TYR A 5 -16.47 54.01 26.70
C TYR A 5 -15.77 53.67 25.37
N GLN A 6 -14.56 54.21 25.20
CA GLN A 6 -13.52 53.56 24.41
C GLN A 6 -12.83 52.54 25.32
N SER A 7 -12.73 51.28 24.89
CA SER A 7 -11.66 50.39 25.34
C SER A 7 -11.33 49.40 24.23
N GLY A 8 -10.10 49.51 23.75
CA GLY A 8 -9.57 48.78 22.61
C GLY A 8 -9.46 47.27 22.85
N LYS A 9 -9.70 46.50 21.79
CA LYS A 9 -9.18 45.15 21.65
C LYS A 9 -8.04 45.18 20.66
N THR A 10 -6.83 45.14 21.18
CA THR A 10 -5.62 44.72 20.48
C THR A 10 -5.86 43.33 19.89
N LEU A 11 -5.86 43.25 18.56
CA LEU A 11 -5.76 41.98 17.83
C LEU A 11 -4.40 41.35 18.18
N HIS A 12 -4.39 40.38 19.09
CA HIS A 12 -3.26 39.48 19.22
C HIS A 12 -3.07 38.76 17.87
N LYS A 13 -1.98 39.12 17.18
CA LYS A 13 -1.44 38.34 16.07
C LYS A 13 -1.07 36.97 16.63
N VAL A 14 -1.97 36.00 16.52
CA VAL A 14 -1.65 34.60 16.82
C VAL A 14 -0.71 34.15 15.72
N ASN A 15 0.58 34.15 16.02
CA ASN A 15 1.61 33.62 15.15
C ASN A 15 1.50 32.09 15.16
N MET A 16 0.52 31.55 14.43
CA MET A 16 0.43 30.10 14.25
C MET A 16 1.49 29.66 13.26
N HIS A 17 2.34 28.75 13.72
CA HIS A 17 3.38 28.13 12.89
C HIS A 17 2.72 27.49 11.65
N PRO A 18 3.24 27.69 10.42
CA PRO A 18 2.62 27.21 9.18
C PRO A 18 2.32 25.70 9.19
N GLU A 19 3.14 24.92 9.89
CA GLU A 19 2.97 23.48 10.06
C GLU A 19 1.71 23.09 10.83
N ILE A 20 1.26 23.91 11.79
CA ILE A 20 0.04 23.67 12.57
C ILE A 20 -1.19 23.91 11.68
N LEU A 21 -1.12 24.93 10.81
CA LEU A 21 -2.17 25.23 9.84
C LEU A 21 -2.30 24.15 8.78
N LEU A 22 -1.17 23.65 8.24
CA LEU A 22 -1.19 22.55 7.27
C LEU A 22 -1.75 21.26 7.88
N ARG A 23 -1.32 20.89 9.09
CA ARG A 23 -1.82 19.69 9.77
C ARG A 23 -3.32 19.79 10.10
N ALA A 24 -3.79 20.96 10.51
CA ALA A 24 -5.21 21.21 10.75
C ALA A 24 -6.03 21.14 9.45
N PHE A 25 -5.49 21.66 8.35
CA PHE A 25 -6.10 21.62 7.03
C PHE A 25 -6.27 20.19 6.51
N PHE A 26 -5.20 19.38 6.53
CA PHE A 26 -5.26 17.98 6.08
C PHE A 26 -6.17 17.11 6.96
N ARG A 27 -6.23 17.37 8.27
CA ARG A 27 -7.19 16.68 9.17
C ARG A 27 -8.64 17.02 8.86
N LYS A 28 -8.97 18.28 8.55
CA LYS A 28 -10.34 18.66 8.20
C LYS A 28 -10.77 18.12 6.84
N ILE A 29 -9.85 18.03 5.87
CA ILE A 29 -10.09 17.39 4.58
C ILE A 29 -10.37 15.89 4.74
N GLN A 30 -9.59 15.19 5.57
CA GLN A 30 -9.85 13.77 5.86
C GLN A 30 -11.21 13.51 6.52
N LYS A 31 -11.76 14.50 7.24
CA LYS A 31 -13.06 14.40 7.93
C LYS A 31 -14.24 14.92 7.10
N GLY A 32 -14.01 15.49 5.92
CA GLY A 32 -15.07 16.07 5.07
C GLY A 32 -15.76 17.29 5.68
N GLU A 33 -15.12 17.98 6.63
CA GLU A 33 -15.69 19.13 7.34
C GLU A 33 -15.56 20.42 6.50
N ARG A 34 -16.56 21.31 6.58
CA ARG A 34 -16.50 22.64 5.95
C ARG A 34 -15.41 23.49 6.60
N LEU A 35 -14.52 24.04 5.78
CA LEU A 35 -13.45 24.94 6.21
C LEU A 35 -13.98 26.37 6.35
N ASN A 36 -14.38 26.75 7.56
CA ASN A 36 -14.56 28.16 7.91
C ASN A 36 -13.27 28.68 8.56
N TYR A 37 -12.54 29.54 7.86
CA TYR A 37 -11.47 30.36 8.42
C TYR A 37 -11.91 31.83 8.38
N PRO A 38 -11.92 32.54 9.52
CA PRO A 38 -12.15 33.97 9.50
C PRO A 38 -10.88 34.68 9.03
N GLY A 39 -10.94 35.35 7.87
CA GLY A 39 -10.15 36.57 7.65
C GLY A 39 -9.05 36.59 6.60
N ILE A 40 -8.83 35.57 5.75
CA ILE A 40 -7.82 35.67 4.66
C ILE A 40 -8.31 35.20 3.28
N PHE A 41 -9.44 34.50 3.19
CA PHE A 41 -10.09 34.21 1.90
C PHE A 41 -11.56 34.62 1.99
N ALA A 42 -12.01 35.43 1.02
CA ALA A 42 -13.42 35.73 0.86
C ALA A 42 -14.22 34.40 0.74
N PRO A 43 -15.42 34.32 1.33
CA PRO A 43 -16.24 33.12 1.22
C PRO A 43 -16.58 32.86 -0.25
N PHE A 44 -16.14 31.72 -0.78
CA PHE A 44 -16.63 31.22 -2.06
C PHE A 44 -18.05 30.68 -1.83
N ASP A 45 -19.04 31.54 -2.07
CA ASP A 45 -20.45 31.16 -2.01
C ASP A 45 -20.79 30.21 -3.17
N PHE A 46 -20.92 28.92 -2.86
CA PHE A 46 -21.42 27.89 -3.78
C PHE A 46 -22.96 27.89 -3.86
N THR A 47 -23.60 29.04 -3.70
CA THR A 47 -25.06 29.15 -3.67
C THR A 47 -25.53 30.37 -4.43
N LYS A 48 -25.56 30.26 -5.76
CA LYS A 48 -26.67 30.70 -6.63
C LYS A 48 -26.28 30.49 -8.10
N GLY A 49 -27.13 29.77 -8.83
CA GLY A 49 -27.10 29.71 -10.29
C GLY A 49 -26.54 28.41 -10.89
N ALA A 50 -27.45 27.58 -11.40
CA ALA A 50 -27.27 26.58 -12.46
C ALA A 50 -26.21 25.45 -12.35
N ILE A 51 -25.39 25.36 -11.29
CA ILE A 51 -24.37 24.28 -11.15
C ILE A 51 -24.87 23.12 -10.25
N GLY A 52 -26.07 23.22 -9.71
CA GLY A 52 -26.69 22.19 -8.84
C GLY A 52 -27.09 20.88 -9.52
N LYS A 53 -26.92 20.74 -10.85
CA LYS A 53 -27.31 19.53 -11.60
C LYS A 53 -26.18 18.84 -12.38
N LEU A 54 -24.93 19.28 -12.24
CA LEU A 54 -23.77 18.65 -12.92
C LEU A 54 -22.86 17.82 -12.00
N PHE A 55 -23.15 17.74 -10.70
CA PHE A 55 -22.36 16.99 -9.72
C PHE A 55 -22.85 15.56 -9.44
N CYS A 56 -23.37 14.87 -10.48
CA CYS A 56 -23.70 13.44 -10.39
C CYS A 56 -22.64 12.52 -11.05
N SER A 57 -21.51 13.06 -11.51
CA SER A 57 -20.46 12.24 -12.13
C SER A 57 -19.20 12.17 -11.26
N ARG A 58 -18.83 10.94 -10.87
CA ARG A 58 -17.62 10.61 -10.08
C ARG A 58 -16.30 11.06 -10.74
N THR A 59 -16.30 11.42 -12.02
CA THR A 59 -15.08 11.81 -12.78
C THR A 59 -14.62 13.24 -12.57
N ILE A 60 -15.47 14.17 -12.10
CA ILE A 60 -15.09 15.59 -11.98
C ILE A 60 -14.40 15.90 -10.63
N LYS A 61 -14.60 15.07 -9.60
CA LYS A 61 -13.91 15.22 -8.30
C LYS A 61 -12.39 15.00 -8.40
N THR A 62 -11.94 14.16 -9.33
CA THR A 62 -10.51 13.91 -9.58
C THR A 62 -9.84 15.06 -10.35
N LEU A 63 -10.56 15.74 -11.24
CA LEU A 63 -10.01 16.83 -12.06
C LEU A 63 -9.86 18.15 -11.29
N LEU A 64 -10.79 18.45 -10.38
CA LEU A 64 -10.64 19.63 -9.50
C LEU A 64 -9.53 19.47 -8.45
N PHE A 65 -9.22 18.22 -8.04
CA PHE A 65 -8.12 17.92 -7.12
C PHE A 65 -6.74 18.12 -7.77
N ALA A 66 -6.62 17.84 -9.08
CA ALA A 66 -5.39 18.07 -9.83
C ALA A 66 -5.11 19.57 -10.05
N ALA A 67 -6.15 20.39 -10.23
CA ALA A 67 -6.02 21.84 -10.44
C ALA A 67 -5.78 22.64 -9.14
N THR A 68 -6.24 22.15 -7.98
CA THR A 68 -6.02 22.84 -6.69
C THR A 68 -4.67 22.53 -6.03
N ILE A 69 -3.98 21.48 -6.45
CA ILE A 69 -2.62 21.18 -5.99
C ILE A 69 -1.56 21.94 -6.81
N THR A 70 -1.88 22.35 -8.04
CA THR A 70 -0.91 23.00 -8.93
C THR A 70 -0.80 24.52 -8.75
N ALA A 71 -1.70 25.17 -8.00
CA ALA A 71 -1.83 26.63 -7.97
C ALA A 71 -1.42 27.36 -6.67
N PRO A 72 -0.54 26.79 -5.81
CA PRO A 72 0.51 27.66 -5.27
C PRO A 72 1.85 26.90 -5.17
N LEU A 73 2.39 26.51 -6.32
CA LEU A 73 3.73 25.90 -6.43
C LEU A 73 4.81 26.88 -6.90
N VAL A 74 4.49 28.18 -6.91
CA VAL A 74 5.46 29.25 -7.18
C VAL A 74 5.50 30.12 -5.92
N LEU A 75 6.63 30.11 -5.22
CA LEU A 75 6.98 30.86 -3.99
C LEU A 75 7.07 30.06 -2.68
N THR A 76 7.89 29.00 -2.64
CA THR A 76 8.69 28.74 -1.42
C THR A 76 10.07 28.23 -1.82
N SER A 77 11.05 29.14 -1.80
CA SER A 77 12.48 28.82 -1.83
C SER A 77 12.86 28.08 -0.55
N GLY A 78 13.00 26.75 -0.66
CA GLY A 78 13.47 25.89 0.42
C GLY A 78 13.49 24.44 -0.04
N CYS A 79 14.68 23.93 -0.39
CA CYS A 79 14.92 22.56 -0.86
C CYS A 79 14.22 21.51 0.03
N SER A 80 14.20 21.74 1.34
CA SER A 80 13.58 20.84 2.33
C SER A 80 12.05 20.73 2.26
N ILE A 81 11.33 21.77 1.80
CA ILE A 81 9.87 21.72 1.66
C ILE A 81 9.51 20.97 0.37
N GLN A 82 10.25 21.20 -0.72
CA GLN A 82 10.06 20.48 -1.97
C GLN A 82 10.38 18.99 -1.82
N GLU A 83 11.44 18.63 -1.09
CA GLU A 83 11.77 17.24 -0.75
C GLU A 83 10.67 16.56 0.08
N LYS A 84 10.13 17.25 1.09
CA LYS A 84 9.02 16.72 1.89
C LYS A 84 7.74 16.54 1.08
N ILE A 85 7.40 17.50 0.21
CA ILE A 85 6.23 17.40 -0.68
C ILE A 85 6.42 16.23 -1.67
N ALA A 86 7.62 16.07 -2.24
CA ALA A 86 7.93 14.96 -3.13
C ALA A 86 7.85 13.60 -2.40
N ALA A 87 8.35 13.52 -1.17
CA ALA A 87 8.26 12.33 -0.33
C ALA A 87 6.80 11.98 0.02
N GLU A 88 5.98 12.96 0.42
CA GLU A 88 4.56 12.75 0.70
C GLU A 88 3.77 12.36 -0.56
N ALA A 89 4.03 13.01 -1.70
CA ALA A 89 3.40 12.68 -2.98
C ALA A 89 3.75 11.24 -3.43
N SER A 90 5.01 10.84 -3.28
CA SER A 90 5.47 9.47 -3.53
C SER A 90 4.76 8.48 -2.61
N GLN A 91 4.64 8.80 -1.32
CA GLN A 91 3.94 7.96 -0.35
C GLN A 91 2.44 7.81 -0.68
N ILE A 92 1.78 8.90 -1.10
CA ILE A 92 0.37 8.87 -1.53
C ILE A 92 0.21 8.02 -2.78
N LYS A 93 1.09 8.17 -3.78
CA LYS A 93 1.10 7.35 -5.00
C LYS A 93 1.21 5.87 -4.67
N THR A 94 2.15 5.49 -3.80
CA THR A 94 2.35 4.10 -3.38
C THR A 94 1.13 3.55 -2.63
N ARG A 95 0.52 4.35 -1.75
CA ARG A 95 -0.72 3.95 -1.05
C ARG A 95 -1.90 3.78 -2.01
N ALA A 96 -2.05 4.66 -2.98
CA ALA A 96 -3.11 4.57 -3.99
C ALA A 96 -2.93 3.34 -4.89
N SER A 97 -1.70 3.08 -5.37
CA SER A 97 -1.38 1.88 -6.14
C SER A 97 -1.62 0.61 -5.32
N SER A 98 -1.21 0.58 -4.05
CA SER A 98 -1.45 -0.56 -3.15
C SER A 98 -2.94 -0.81 -2.92
N ALA A 99 -3.74 0.24 -2.75
CA ALA A 99 -5.20 0.10 -2.60
C ALA A 99 -5.87 -0.44 -3.86
N ARG A 100 -5.48 0.07 -5.04
CA ARG A 100 -5.95 -0.43 -6.35
C ARG A 100 -5.59 -1.91 -6.51
N ASP A 101 -4.32 -2.25 -6.37
CA ASP A 101 -3.82 -3.60 -6.62
C ASP A 101 -4.37 -4.60 -5.61
N ARG A 102 -4.66 -4.17 -4.37
CA ARG A 102 -5.40 -5.00 -3.41
C ARG A 102 -6.81 -5.35 -3.89
N LEU A 103 -7.52 -4.42 -4.53
CA LEU A 103 -8.84 -4.69 -5.11
C LEU A 103 -8.73 -5.60 -6.33
N LEU A 104 -7.75 -5.35 -7.20
CA LEU A 104 -7.49 -6.20 -8.36
C LEU A 104 -7.13 -7.63 -7.93
N PHE A 105 -6.27 -7.78 -6.93
CA PHE A 105 -5.91 -9.08 -6.34
C PHE A 105 -7.13 -9.84 -5.83
N ARG A 106 -8.07 -9.16 -5.16
CA ARG A 106 -9.34 -9.80 -4.73
C ARG A 106 -10.17 -10.26 -5.92
N LYS A 107 -10.24 -9.47 -6.99
CA LYS A 107 -10.96 -9.84 -8.22
C LYS A 107 -10.31 -11.06 -8.89
N VAL A 108 -9.00 -11.05 -9.04
CA VAL A 108 -8.23 -12.18 -9.60
C VAL A 108 -8.42 -13.43 -8.76
N SER A 109 -8.26 -13.33 -7.43
CA SER A 109 -8.49 -14.45 -6.51
C SER A 109 -9.90 -15.03 -6.64
N LYS A 110 -10.92 -14.18 -6.78
CA LYS A 110 -12.31 -14.62 -7.00
C LYS A 110 -12.47 -15.35 -8.33
N LYS A 111 -11.90 -14.82 -9.42
CA LYS A 111 -11.92 -15.47 -10.75
C LYS A 111 -11.25 -16.83 -10.73
N ILE A 112 -10.09 -16.94 -10.08
CA ILE A 112 -9.37 -18.22 -9.92
C ILE A 112 -10.25 -19.23 -9.18
N SER A 113 -10.86 -18.83 -8.05
CA SER A 113 -11.77 -19.71 -7.32
C SER A 113 -13.04 -20.09 -8.09
N GLY A 114 -13.44 -19.27 -9.08
CA GLY A 114 -14.55 -19.53 -9.98
C GLY A 114 -14.18 -20.33 -11.23
N GLY A 115 -12.91 -20.73 -11.40
CA GLY A 115 -12.42 -21.44 -12.57
C GLY A 115 -12.17 -20.58 -13.81
N GLU A 116 -12.30 -19.25 -13.72
CA GLU A 116 -12.08 -18.31 -14.82
C GLU A 116 -10.58 -18.00 -15.02
N ILE A 117 -9.76 -19.02 -15.27
CA ILE A 117 -8.28 -18.92 -15.28
C ILE A 117 -7.76 -18.02 -16.40
N ALA A 118 -8.34 -18.10 -17.61
CA ALA A 118 -7.93 -17.26 -18.73
C ALA A 118 -8.16 -15.77 -18.42
N SER A 119 -9.35 -15.42 -17.92
CA SER A 119 -9.67 -14.03 -17.55
C SER A 119 -8.91 -13.54 -16.30
N ALA A 120 -8.53 -14.45 -15.40
CA ALA A 120 -7.64 -14.12 -14.29
C ALA A 120 -6.21 -13.80 -14.77
N ARG A 121 -5.73 -14.51 -15.81
CA ARG A 121 -4.41 -14.25 -16.41
C ARG A 121 -4.36 -12.90 -17.12
N GLU A 122 -5.40 -12.53 -17.85
CA GLU A 122 -5.50 -11.21 -18.49
C GLU A 122 -5.44 -10.06 -17.47
N ASP A 123 -6.07 -10.25 -16.31
CA ASP A 123 -6.06 -9.24 -15.23
C ASP A 123 -4.67 -9.07 -14.58
N LEU A 124 -3.69 -9.97 -14.80
CA LEU A 124 -2.33 -9.86 -14.22
C LEU A 124 -1.56 -8.65 -14.77
N GLU A 125 -1.76 -8.30 -16.05
CA GLU A 125 -1.11 -7.13 -16.65
C GLU A 125 -1.66 -5.81 -16.06
N GLY A 126 -2.74 -5.88 -15.29
CA GLY A 126 -3.33 -4.75 -14.59
C GLY A 126 -2.64 -4.38 -13.27
N PHE A 127 -1.69 -5.16 -12.76
CA PHE A 127 -1.00 -4.83 -11.51
C PHE A 127 0.07 -3.75 -11.72
N ILE A 128 0.11 -2.76 -10.83
CA ILE A 128 1.16 -1.74 -10.82
C ILE A 128 2.36 -2.21 -9.98
N LEU A 129 2.08 -2.82 -8.84
CA LEU A 129 3.07 -3.25 -7.87
C LEU A 129 3.46 -4.71 -8.12
N PRO A 130 4.75 -5.00 -8.34
CA PRO A 130 5.22 -6.36 -8.60
C PRO A 130 4.86 -7.35 -7.48
N SER A 131 4.80 -6.88 -6.22
CA SER A 131 4.42 -7.73 -5.10
C SER A 131 2.99 -8.26 -5.18
N TYR A 132 2.01 -7.49 -5.66
CA TYR A 132 0.66 -8.00 -5.84
C TYR A 132 0.54 -8.88 -7.08
N ARG A 133 1.30 -8.56 -8.14
CA ARG A 133 1.41 -9.39 -9.35
C ARG A 133 1.91 -10.79 -9.01
N HIS A 134 3.05 -10.90 -8.34
CA HIS A 134 3.63 -12.20 -7.97
C HIS A 134 2.73 -13.02 -7.06
N ARG A 135 2.03 -12.38 -6.13
CA ARG A 135 1.05 -13.11 -5.30
C ARG A 135 -0.10 -13.68 -6.13
N ALA A 136 -0.56 -12.95 -7.14
CA ALA A 136 -1.58 -13.43 -8.05
C ALA A 136 -1.05 -14.55 -8.96
N GLU A 137 0.19 -14.44 -9.42
CA GLU A 137 0.88 -15.49 -10.18
C GLU A 137 1.06 -16.77 -9.34
N ILE A 138 1.41 -16.66 -8.05
CA ILE A 138 1.45 -17.80 -7.12
C ILE A 138 0.06 -18.45 -7.00
N LEU A 139 -1.02 -17.67 -6.89
CA LEU A 139 -2.38 -18.23 -6.85
C LEU A 139 -2.72 -18.99 -8.16
N LEU A 140 -2.29 -18.48 -9.30
CA LEU A 140 -2.47 -19.17 -10.58
C LEU A 140 -1.62 -20.44 -10.65
N ALA A 141 -0.38 -20.41 -10.20
CA ALA A 141 0.48 -21.57 -10.11
C ALA A 141 -0.16 -22.64 -9.20
N LYS A 142 -0.67 -22.27 -8.02
CA LYS A 142 -1.43 -23.19 -7.13
C LYS A 142 -2.57 -23.90 -7.86
N GLU A 143 -3.29 -23.19 -8.72
CA GLU A 143 -4.40 -23.78 -9.49
C GLU A 143 -3.90 -24.66 -10.65
N LYS A 144 -2.90 -24.17 -11.40
CA LYS A 144 -2.25 -24.94 -12.47
C LYS A 144 -1.58 -26.21 -11.99
N TYR A 145 -1.07 -26.24 -10.76
CA TYR A 145 -0.44 -27.42 -10.17
C TYR A 145 -1.37 -28.64 -10.19
N LYS A 146 -2.70 -28.43 -10.13
CA LYS A 146 -3.70 -29.49 -10.23
C LYS A 146 -3.75 -30.15 -11.61
N THR A 147 -3.36 -29.41 -12.65
CA THR A 147 -3.40 -29.87 -14.05
C THR A 147 -2.01 -30.22 -14.58
N SER A 148 -1.00 -29.43 -14.26
CA SER A 148 0.39 -29.61 -14.68
C SER A 148 1.34 -29.18 -13.57
N VAL A 149 1.99 -30.15 -12.94
CA VAL A 149 2.99 -29.92 -11.89
C VAL A 149 4.20 -29.19 -12.46
N GLN A 150 4.72 -29.65 -13.61
CA GLN A 150 5.93 -29.09 -14.22
C GLN A 150 5.76 -27.61 -14.57
N GLU A 151 4.70 -27.25 -15.29
CA GLU A 151 4.44 -25.85 -15.65
C GLU A 151 4.25 -24.96 -14.41
N SER A 152 3.60 -25.50 -13.37
CA SER A 152 3.43 -24.75 -12.12
C SER A 152 4.76 -24.51 -11.40
N LEU A 153 5.70 -25.44 -11.46
CA LEU A 153 7.00 -25.28 -10.81
C LEU A 153 7.88 -24.31 -11.59
N GLU A 154 7.86 -24.35 -12.92
CA GLU A 154 8.55 -23.38 -13.77
C GLU A 154 8.03 -21.95 -13.56
N ASP A 155 6.72 -21.78 -13.37
CA ASP A 155 6.15 -20.48 -13.02
C ASP A 155 6.61 -20.02 -11.63
N ILE A 156 6.72 -20.93 -10.65
CA ILE A 156 7.16 -20.60 -9.29
C ILE A 156 8.65 -20.25 -9.26
N GLU A 157 9.50 -20.97 -10.00
CA GLU A 157 10.93 -20.67 -10.13
C GLU A 157 11.17 -19.26 -10.67
N LYS A 158 10.44 -18.87 -11.74
CA LYS A 158 10.49 -17.50 -12.26
C LYS A 158 10.10 -16.44 -11.23
N ILE A 159 9.11 -16.75 -10.38
CA ILE A 159 8.70 -15.85 -9.31
C ILE A 159 9.78 -15.76 -8.24
N GLU A 160 10.41 -16.88 -7.84
CA GLU A 160 11.50 -16.87 -6.88
C GLU A 160 12.65 -15.97 -7.32
N ASP A 161 13.04 -16.06 -8.60
CA ASP A 161 14.11 -15.25 -9.17
C ASP A 161 13.75 -13.75 -9.14
N SER A 162 12.52 -13.39 -9.51
CA SER A 162 12.09 -11.99 -9.62
C SER A 162 11.65 -11.37 -8.28
N VAL A 163 11.37 -12.16 -7.24
CA VAL A 163 10.97 -11.65 -5.91
C VAL A 163 12.02 -10.69 -5.34
N TRP A 164 13.30 -10.94 -5.61
CA TRP A 164 14.40 -10.13 -5.11
C TRP A 164 14.50 -8.75 -5.75
N GLU A 165 13.89 -8.57 -6.94
CA GLU A 165 13.77 -7.28 -7.62
C GLU A 165 12.79 -6.34 -6.91
N ILE A 166 11.91 -6.86 -6.03
CA ILE A 166 11.05 -6.02 -5.19
C ILE A 166 11.91 -5.27 -4.17
N GLU A 167 12.08 -3.96 -4.37
CA GLU A 167 12.91 -3.10 -3.51
C GLU A 167 12.46 -3.09 -2.04
N SER A 168 11.15 -3.05 -1.80
CA SER A 168 10.60 -2.93 -0.44
C SER A 168 10.61 -4.28 0.29
N PRO A 169 11.31 -4.42 1.43
CA PRO A 169 11.30 -5.66 2.22
C PRO A 169 9.90 -6.02 2.73
N SER A 170 9.06 -5.01 3.04
CA SER A 170 7.69 -5.24 3.49
C SER A 170 6.82 -5.82 2.38
N LEU A 171 7.01 -5.39 1.13
CA LEU A 171 6.30 -5.94 -0.01
C LEU A 171 6.85 -7.32 -0.41
N ARG A 172 8.17 -7.50 -0.36
CA ARG A 172 8.84 -8.78 -0.64
C ARG A 172 8.39 -9.88 0.32
N SER A 173 8.34 -9.59 1.61
CA SER A 173 7.90 -10.55 2.64
C SER A 173 6.48 -11.08 2.41
N HIS A 174 5.59 -10.33 1.75
CA HIS A 174 4.27 -10.86 1.39
C HIS A 174 4.34 -12.00 0.37
N VAL A 175 5.19 -11.85 -0.64
CA VAL A 175 5.35 -12.87 -1.68
C VAL A 175 6.04 -14.09 -1.10
N LEU A 176 7.08 -13.90 -0.29
CA LEU A 176 7.80 -14.99 0.36
C LEU A 176 6.90 -15.82 1.30
N LEU A 177 6.00 -15.17 2.05
CA LEU A 177 5.00 -15.89 2.87
C LEU A 177 4.07 -16.76 2.01
N ASP A 178 3.63 -16.26 0.85
CA ASP A 178 2.77 -17.01 -0.07
C ASP A 178 3.53 -18.17 -0.75
N LEU A 179 4.84 -18.00 -1.00
CA LEU A 179 5.74 -19.06 -1.50
C LEU A 179 5.96 -20.16 -0.46
N ILE A 180 6.21 -19.83 0.81
CA ILE A 180 6.30 -20.84 1.87
C ILE A 180 5.03 -21.68 1.92
N GLU A 181 3.86 -21.03 1.85
CA GLU A 181 2.59 -21.77 1.85
C GLU A 181 2.45 -22.66 0.62
N PHE A 182 2.92 -22.22 -0.57
CA PHE A 182 2.98 -23.06 -1.76
C PHE A 182 3.82 -24.32 -1.52
N PHE A 183 5.05 -24.17 -1.03
CA PHE A 183 5.95 -25.31 -0.80
C PHE A 183 5.43 -26.27 0.26
N ILE A 184 4.79 -25.76 1.32
CA ILE A 184 4.25 -26.63 2.38
C ILE A 184 2.97 -27.33 1.94
N VAL A 185 2.00 -26.59 1.37
CA VAL A 185 0.63 -27.08 1.18
C VAL A 185 0.45 -27.75 -0.18
N VAL A 186 1.05 -27.19 -1.22
CA VAL A 186 0.80 -27.58 -2.60
C VAL A 186 1.88 -28.53 -3.09
N HIS A 187 3.14 -28.11 -3.07
CA HIS A 187 4.24 -28.92 -3.58
C HIS A 187 4.72 -29.99 -2.58
N ARG A 188 4.61 -29.71 -1.27
CA ARG A 188 5.11 -30.53 -0.16
C ARG A 188 6.64 -30.68 -0.11
N ASP A 189 7.36 -29.70 -0.65
CA ASP A 189 8.81 -29.60 -0.53
C ASP A 189 9.20 -28.91 0.78
N ILE A 190 9.34 -29.72 1.84
CA ILE A 190 9.67 -29.23 3.18
C ILE A 190 11.09 -28.62 3.25
N PRO A 191 12.15 -29.22 2.65
CA PRO A 191 13.45 -28.58 2.55
C PRO A 191 13.41 -27.17 1.96
N LYS A 192 12.78 -26.99 0.80
CA LYS A 192 12.65 -25.67 0.16
C LYS A 192 11.83 -24.71 1.00
N ALA A 193 10.71 -25.17 1.57
CA ALA A 193 9.90 -24.35 2.48
C ALA A 193 10.70 -23.82 3.68
N LYS A 194 11.58 -24.64 4.27
CA LYS A 194 12.47 -24.23 5.36
C LYS A 194 13.48 -23.17 4.91
N GLN A 195 14.06 -23.33 3.72
CA GLN A 195 14.98 -22.34 3.17
C GLN A 195 14.27 -21.00 2.95
N THR A 196 13.11 -21.00 2.28
CA THR A 196 12.31 -19.79 2.05
C THR A 196 11.86 -19.16 3.37
N LEU A 197 11.60 -19.96 4.42
CA LEU A 197 11.28 -19.46 5.75
C LEU A 197 12.42 -18.65 6.38
N VAL A 198 13.66 -19.16 6.32
CA VAL A 198 14.85 -18.46 6.81
C VAL A 198 15.08 -17.15 6.05
N GLU A 199 14.90 -17.17 4.72
CA GLU A 199 15.01 -15.97 3.89
C GLU A 199 13.90 -14.94 4.20
N THR A 200 12.70 -15.41 4.50
CA THR A 200 11.58 -14.57 4.92
C THR A 200 11.85 -13.91 6.26
N GLU A 201 12.40 -14.64 7.23
CA GLU A 201 12.83 -14.09 8.51
C GLU A 201 13.83 -12.95 8.32
N LYS A 202 14.91 -13.22 7.58
CA LYS A 202 15.94 -12.22 7.25
C LYS A 202 15.31 -10.99 6.60
N THR A 203 14.40 -11.17 5.65
CA THR A 203 13.71 -10.08 4.97
C THR A 203 12.82 -9.27 5.91
N ILE A 204 12.08 -9.92 6.81
CA ILE A 204 11.22 -9.24 7.79
C ILE A 204 12.06 -8.41 8.76
N PHE A 205 13.24 -8.88 9.18
CA PHE A 205 14.16 -8.10 10.02
C PHE A 205 14.66 -6.80 9.37
N LEU A 206 14.61 -6.69 8.04
CA LEU A 206 14.96 -5.45 7.33
C LEU A 206 13.83 -4.41 7.33
N ILE A 207 12.62 -4.79 7.75
CA ILE A 207 11.46 -3.87 7.81
C ILE A 207 11.60 -2.95 9.02
N ARG A 208 11.62 -1.64 8.76
CA ARG A 208 11.79 -0.60 9.80
C ARG A 208 10.51 0.22 10.07
N ASP A 209 9.40 -0.16 9.46
CA ASP A 209 8.13 0.56 9.55
C ASP A 209 7.10 -0.16 10.46
N GLU A 210 5.94 0.47 10.61
CA GLU A 210 4.81 -0.03 11.42
C GLU A 210 4.29 -1.40 10.95
N THR A 211 4.64 -1.86 9.74
CA THR A 211 4.20 -3.14 9.21
C THR A 211 5.00 -4.32 9.75
N LEU A 212 6.17 -4.08 10.37
CA LEU A 212 7.03 -5.12 10.95
C LEU A 212 6.25 -6.05 11.88
N GLN A 213 5.49 -5.49 12.83
CA GLN A 213 4.74 -6.29 13.81
C GLN A 213 3.71 -7.19 13.13
N HIS A 214 2.99 -6.68 12.14
CA HIS A 214 2.03 -7.45 11.37
C HIS A 214 2.68 -8.57 10.56
N ARG A 215 3.89 -8.34 10.03
CA ARG A 215 4.66 -9.36 9.30
C ARG A 215 5.20 -10.44 10.21
N MET A 216 5.77 -10.05 11.35
CA MET A 216 6.23 -10.99 12.36
C MET A 216 5.08 -11.86 12.87
N ALA A 217 3.91 -11.27 13.15
CA ALA A 217 2.72 -12.01 13.55
C ALA A 217 2.25 -13.00 12.48
N ALA A 218 2.27 -12.61 11.20
CA ALA A 218 1.91 -13.51 10.10
C ALA A 218 2.88 -14.69 9.96
N LEU A 219 4.18 -14.43 10.08
CA LEU A 219 5.22 -15.45 10.07
C LEU A 219 5.07 -16.42 11.24
N LEU A 220 4.88 -15.92 12.46
CA LEU A 220 4.70 -16.75 13.66
C LEU A 220 3.45 -17.64 13.53
N LYS A 221 2.34 -17.08 13.05
CA LYS A 221 1.11 -17.85 12.78
C LYS A 221 1.33 -18.95 11.75
N LEU A 222 2.12 -18.68 10.71
CA LEU A 222 2.47 -19.69 9.71
C LEU A 222 3.32 -20.80 10.31
N LYS A 223 4.37 -20.44 11.08
CA LYS A 223 5.22 -21.39 11.81
C LYS A 223 4.41 -22.27 12.74
N GLU A 224 3.50 -21.67 13.51
CA GLU A 224 2.63 -22.39 14.44
C GLU A 224 1.71 -23.37 13.68
N LYS A 225 1.06 -22.92 12.61
CA LYS A 225 0.17 -23.73 11.76
C LYS A 225 0.88 -24.96 11.19
N TYR A 226 2.14 -24.83 10.78
CA TYR A 226 2.90 -25.88 10.11
C TYR A 226 4.04 -26.45 10.94
N ASN A 227 4.03 -26.23 12.26
CA ASN A 227 5.12 -26.58 13.16
C ASN A 227 5.49 -28.08 13.07
N HIS A 228 4.47 -28.94 12.96
CA HIS A 228 4.62 -30.38 12.82
C HIS A 228 5.37 -30.82 11.56
N LEU A 229 5.36 -30.01 10.50
CA LEU A 229 6.08 -30.27 9.24
C LEU A 229 7.48 -29.64 9.28
N LEU A 230 7.58 -28.44 9.85
CA LEU A 230 8.83 -27.67 9.88
C LEU A 230 9.84 -28.19 10.92
N ILE A 231 9.39 -28.78 12.03
CA ILE A 231 10.29 -29.38 13.04
C ILE A 231 10.73 -30.79 12.66
N ARG A 232 9.87 -31.59 12.01
CA ARG A 232 10.12 -33.02 11.78
C ARG A 232 10.87 -33.38 10.48
N GLY A 233 11.08 -32.42 9.58
CA GLY A 233 11.96 -32.65 8.43
C GLY A 233 13.42 -32.67 8.86
N PRO A 234 14.31 -33.43 8.20
CA PRO A 234 15.72 -33.48 8.55
C PRO A 234 16.28 -32.04 8.59
N LEU A 235 17.09 -31.77 9.61
CA LEU A 235 18.02 -30.66 9.58
C LEU A 235 18.98 -31.00 8.44
N ILE A 236 18.97 -30.21 7.37
CA ILE A 236 20.09 -30.20 6.45
C ILE A 236 21.26 -29.67 7.28
N THR A 237 22.05 -30.59 7.80
CA THR A 237 23.43 -30.31 8.18
C THR A 237 24.12 -29.88 6.91
N GLN A 238 24.37 -28.58 6.78
CA GLN A 238 25.51 -28.15 5.98
C GLN A 238 26.74 -28.75 6.66
N GLY A 239 27.35 -29.73 6.00
CA GLY A 239 28.48 -30.49 6.50
C GLY A 239 28.84 -31.62 5.54
N ASP A 240 29.77 -31.28 4.65
CA ASP A 240 30.92 -32.10 4.24
C ASP A 240 30.89 -32.91 2.91
N GLU A 241 31.80 -32.47 2.02
CA GLU A 241 32.71 -33.21 1.11
C GLU A 241 32.07 -33.84 -0.17
N GLU A 242 32.56 -33.62 -1.40
CA GLU A 242 33.91 -33.34 -1.93
C GLU A 242 33.94 -32.19 -2.97
#